data_AF-A0A962IR33-F1
#
_entry.id   AF-A0A962IR33-F1
#
_cell.length_a   1.000
_cell.length_b   1.000
_cell.length_c   1.000
_cell.angle_alpha   90.00
_cell.angle_beta   90.00
_cell.angle_gamma   90.00
#
_symmetry.space_group_name_H-M   'P 1'
#
loop_
_entity.id
_entity.type
_entity.pdbx_description
1 polymer ?
#
loop_
_entity_poly.entity_id
_entity_poly.type
_entity_poly.pdbx_seq_one_letter_code
_entity_poly.pdbx_strand_id
1 'polypeptide(L)'
;MRWLRRLSAWLGGAMLAAVLGSSVQTQFNLAELQALGASIDLSTRWSATLHDLSGFTPAWWGLLVAGFALALPMAAWLSQRHGLRDQWYALAGAM
;
A
#
# COMPACT_ATOMS: atom_id res chain seq x y z
N MET A 1 -25.83 -3.96 7.56
CA MET A 1 -25.24 -4.30 6.24
C MET A 1 -24.37 -3.20 5.62
N ARG A 2 -24.79 -1.92 5.58
CA ARG A 2 -23.99 -0.83 4.94
C ARG A 2 -22.58 -0.62 5.54
N TRP A 3 -22.41 -0.79 6.85
CA TRP A 3 -21.11 -0.67 7.52
C TRP A 3 -20.15 -1.78 7.08
N LEU A 4 -20.57 -3.04 7.19
CA LEU A 4 -19.76 -4.20 6.80
C LEU A 4 -19.23 -4.06 5.36
N ARG A 5 -20.06 -3.60 4.43
CA ARG A 5 -19.64 -3.33 3.05
C ARG A 5 -18.57 -2.25 2.94
N ARG A 6 -18.65 -1.18 3.74
CA ARG A 6 -17.63 -0.13 3.74
C ARG A 6 -16.32 -0.63 4.34
N LEU A 7 -16.40 -1.38 5.44
CA LEU A 7 -15.23 -1.96 6.07
C LEU A 7 -14.54 -2.96 5.13
N SER A 8 -15.31 -3.84 4.47
CA SER A 8 -14.75 -4.79 3.50
C SER A 8 -14.12 -4.09 2.29
N ALA A 9 -14.75 -3.03 1.78
CA ALA A 9 -14.17 -2.24 0.70
C ALA A 9 -12.88 -1.53 1.12
N TRP A 10 -12.83 -1.01 2.35
CA TRP A 10 -11.61 -0.37 2.88
C TRP A 10 -10.48 -1.37 3.08
N LEU A 11 -10.75 -2.52 3.73
CA LEU A 11 -9.76 -3.59 3.91
C LEU A 11 -9.29 -4.16 2.57
N GLY A 12 -10.20 -4.39 1.63
CA GLY A 12 -9.89 -4.86 0.27
C GLY A 12 -9.08 -3.83 -0.53
N GLY A 13 -9.40 -2.55 -0.39
CA GLY A 13 -8.61 -1.46 -1.00
C GLY A 13 -7.20 -1.39 -0.42
N ALA A 14 -7.05 -1.49 0.90
CA ALA A 14 -5.74 -1.55 1.55
C ALA A 14 -4.95 -2.79 1.09
N MET A 15 -5.62 -3.93 0.89
CA MET A 15 -4.96 -5.15 0.38
C MET A 15 -4.48 -4.97 -1.06
N LEU A 16 -5.29 -4.37 -1.92
CA LEU A 16 -4.89 -4.06 -3.29
C LEU A 16 -3.69 -3.11 -3.30
N ALA A 17 -3.72 -2.05 -2.48
CA ALA A 17 -2.59 -1.14 -2.32
C ALA A 17 -1.34 -1.85 -1.80
N ALA A 18 -1.49 -2.80 -0.86
CA ALA A 18 -0.37 -3.58 -0.33
C ALA A 18 0.27 -4.46 -1.41
N VAL A 19 -0.54 -5.17 -2.20
CA VAL A 19 -0.06 -6.04 -3.28
C VAL A 19 0.68 -5.23 -4.34
N LEU A 20 0.10 -4.10 -4.77
CA LEU A 20 0.72 -3.22 -5.76
C LEU A 20 2.02 -2.59 -5.23
N GLY A 21 1.95 -2.02 -4.02
CA GLY A 21 3.09 -1.39 -3.35
C GLY A 21 4.23 -2.37 -3.10
N SER A 22 3.94 -3.56 -2.58
CA SER A 22 4.92 -4.63 -2.40
C SER A 22 5.55 -5.03 -3.73
N SER A 23 4.75 -5.25 -4.78
CA SER A 23 5.29 -5.66 -6.09
C SER A 23 6.24 -4.61 -6.66
N VAL A 24 5.85 -3.33 -6.59
CA VAL A 24 6.69 -2.22 -7.05
C VAL A 24 7.97 -2.13 -6.21
N GLN A 25 7.86 -2.21 -4.88
CA GLN A 25 9.01 -2.17 -3.97
C GLN A 25 9.99 -3.33 -4.24
N THR A 26 9.49 -4.55 -4.48
CA THR A 26 10.33 -5.70 -4.86
C THR A 26 11.11 -5.39 -6.14
N GLN A 27 10.46 -4.84 -7.17
CA GLN A 27 11.15 -4.53 -8.43
C GLN A 27 12.20 -3.42 -8.28
N PHE A 28 11.95 -2.41 -7.45
CA PHE A 28 12.95 -1.39 -7.09
C PHE A 28 14.13 -2.01 -6.34
N ASN A 29 13.88 -2.82 -5.31
CA ASN A 29 14.93 -3.49 -4.54
C ASN A 29 15.80 -4.38 -5.46
N LEU A 30 15.18 -5.13 -6.38
CA LEU A 30 15.93 -5.94 -7.34
C LEU A 30 16.71 -5.07 -8.34
N ALA A 31 16.15 -3.96 -8.82
CA ALA A 31 16.89 -3.05 -9.70
C ALA A 31 18.16 -2.50 -9.04
N GLU A 32 18.08 -2.12 -7.77
CA GLU A 32 19.24 -1.67 -6.99
C GLU A 32 20.27 -2.79 -6.79
N LEU A 33 19.82 -4.02 -6.45
CA LEU A 33 20.71 -5.17 -6.34
C LEU A 33 21.40 -5.49 -7.67
N GLN A 34 20.68 -5.37 -8.79
CA GLN A 34 21.23 -5.54 -10.12
C GLN A 34 22.29 -4.47 -10.43
N ALA A 35 22.05 -3.21 -10.05
CA ALA A 35 23.02 -2.13 -10.19
C ALA A 35 24.30 -2.36 -9.35
N LEU A 36 24.18 -3.06 -8.22
CA LEU A 36 25.32 -3.50 -7.39
C LEU A 36 26.06 -4.72 -7.95
N GLY A 37 25.63 -5.26 -9.10
CA GLY A 37 26.29 -6.38 -9.79
C GLY A 37 25.68 -7.75 -9.53
N ALA A 38 24.54 -7.83 -8.85
CA ALA A 38 23.82 -9.11 -8.72
C ALA A 38 23.25 -9.55 -10.08
N SER A 39 23.38 -10.84 -10.41
CA SER A 39 22.75 -11.43 -11.59
C SER A 39 21.25 -11.64 -11.33
N ILE A 40 20.41 -10.78 -11.90
CA ILE A 40 18.95 -10.86 -11.75
C ILE A 40 18.32 -11.08 -13.11
N ASP A 41 17.87 -12.30 -13.33
CA ASP A 41 17.10 -12.69 -14.51
C ASP A 41 15.59 -12.53 -14.26
N LEU A 42 14.80 -12.81 -15.30
CA LEU A 42 13.35 -12.72 -15.22
C LEU A 42 12.76 -13.75 -14.24
N SER A 43 13.38 -14.93 -14.12
CA SER A 43 12.91 -15.98 -13.19
C SER A 43 13.08 -15.54 -11.73
N THR A 44 14.22 -14.93 -11.39
CA THR A 44 14.49 -14.38 -10.06
C THR A 44 13.51 -13.24 -9.72
N ARG A 45 13.19 -12.36 -10.69
CA ARG A 45 12.20 -11.29 -10.49
C ARG A 45 10.83 -11.83 -10.10
N TRP A 46 10.35 -12.85 -10.81
CA TRP A 46 9.07 -13.48 -10.51
C TRP A 46 9.10 -14.22 -9.18
N SER A 47 10.15 -15.00 -8.91
CA SER A 47 10.29 -15.75 -7.66
C SER A 47 10.32 -14.82 -6.44
N ALA A 48 11.11 -13.74 -6.47
CA ALA A 48 11.17 -12.76 -5.40
C ALA A 48 9.83 -12.04 -5.21
N THR A 49 9.13 -11.68 -6.29
CA THR A 49 7.80 -11.04 -6.18
C THR A 49 6.80 -11.97 -5.51
N LEU A 50 6.74 -13.25 -5.91
CA LEU A 50 5.86 -14.24 -5.27
C LEU A 50 6.23 -14.48 -3.80
N HIS A 51 7.53 -14.45 -3.49
CA HIS A 51 8.02 -14.57 -2.12
C HIS A 51 7.55 -13.37 -1.28
N ASP A 52 7.76 -12.15 -1.75
CA ASP A 52 7.34 -10.93 -1.05
C ASP A 52 5.81 -10.82 -0.93
N LEU A 53 5.05 -11.33 -1.90
CA LEU A 53 3.59 -11.39 -1.82
C LEU A 53 3.07 -12.27 -0.68
N SER A 54 3.81 -13.33 -0.32
CA SER A 54 3.43 -14.20 0.79
C SER A 54 4.07 -13.81 2.13
N GLY A 55 5.30 -13.28 2.09
CA GLY A 55 6.05 -12.89 3.29
C GLY A 55 5.86 -11.44 3.71
N PHE A 56 6.22 -10.49 2.85
CA PHE A 56 6.26 -9.05 3.17
C PHE A 56 4.88 -8.38 3.08
N THR A 57 4.08 -8.73 2.06
CA THR A 57 2.78 -8.08 1.80
C THR A 57 1.81 -8.12 2.97
N PRO A 58 1.65 -9.22 3.76
CA PRO A 58 0.78 -9.21 4.93
C PRO A 58 1.18 -8.19 5.99
N ALA A 59 2.49 -8.04 6.24
CA ALA A 59 3.01 -7.05 7.19
C ALA A 59 2.80 -5.62 6.65
N TRP A 60 3.08 -5.41 5.36
CA TRP A 60 2.86 -4.14 4.68
C TRP A 60 1.38 -3.72 4.67
N TRP A 61 0.47 -4.67 4.45
CA TRP A 61 -0.96 -4.46 4.56
C TRP A 61 -1.38 -4.01 5.95
N GLY A 62 -0.85 -4.64 7.01
CA GLY A 62 -1.10 -4.22 8.39
C GLY A 62 -0.68 -2.78 8.65
N LEU A 63 0.46 -2.35 8.12
CA LEU A 63 0.93 -0.97 8.20
C LEU A 63 0.00 -0.01 7.45
N LEU A 64 -0.43 -0.34 6.23
CA LEU A 64 -1.38 0.49 5.47
C LEU A 64 -2.72 0.61 6.19
N VAL A 65 -3.25 -0.48 6.74
CA VAL A 65 -4.49 -0.48 7.52
C VAL A 65 -4.35 0.44 8.74
N ALA A 66 -3.25 0.34 9.49
CA ALA A 66 -3.00 1.19 10.64
C ALA A 66 -2.84 2.67 10.25
N GLY A 67 -2.07 2.95 9.19
CA GLY A 67 -1.88 4.31 8.66
C GLY A 67 -3.19 4.94 8.20
N PHE A 68 -3.97 4.24 7.38
CA PHE A 68 -5.27 4.73 6.90
C PHE A 68 -6.31 4.86 8.02
N ALA A 69 -6.25 4.01 9.05
CA ALA A 69 -7.13 4.14 10.21
C ALA A 69 -6.91 5.46 10.97
N LEU A 70 -5.73 6.05 10.89
CA LEU A 70 -5.41 7.35 11.48
C LEU A 70 -5.58 8.51 10.47
N ALA A 71 -5.11 8.32 9.24
CA ALA A 71 -5.09 9.35 8.21
C ALA A 71 -6.50 9.72 7.72
N LEU A 72 -7.41 8.76 7.55
CA LEU A 72 -8.77 9.03 7.05
C LEU A 72 -9.64 9.81 8.05
N PRO A 73 -9.63 9.52 9.37
CA PRO A 73 -10.27 10.39 10.36
C PRO A 73 -9.65 11.79 10.41
N MET A 74 -8.32 11.90 10.28
CA MET A 74 -7.64 13.20 10.25
C MET A 74 -8.09 14.03 9.04
N ALA A 75 -8.15 13.42 7.84
CA ALA A 75 -8.67 14.07 6.64
C ALA A 75 -10.14 14.49 6.80
N ALA A 76 -10.96 13.64 7.42
CA ALA A 76 -12.35 13.98 7.71
C ALA A 76 -12.44 15.22 8.61
N TRP A 77 -11.65 15.26 9.68
CA TRP A 77 -11.61 16.39 10.62
C TRP A 77 -11.11 17.69 9.96
N LEU A 78 -10.05 17.62 9.15
CA LEU A 78 -9.53 18.77 8.41
C LEU A 78 -10.53 19.29 7.37
N SER A 79 -11.20 18.39 6.65
CA SER A 79 -12.19 18.76 5.63
C SER A 79 -13.39 19.52 6.20
N GLN A 80 -13.75 19.25 7.45
CA GLN A 80 -14.82 19.97 8.16
C GLN A 80 -14.41 21.40 8.54
N ARG A 81 -13.10 21.67 8.70
CA ARG A 81 -12.59 22.97 9.18
C ARG A 81 -12.10 23.88 8.08
N HIS A 82 -11.48 23.33 7.04
CA HIS A 82 -10.72 24.10 6.05
C HIS A 82 -11.28 23.99 4.62
N GLY A 83 -12.43 23.35 4.42
CA GLY A 83 -12.91 23.01 3.09
C GLY A 83 -11.94 22.05 2.38
N LEU A 84 -12.03 21.91 1.06
CA LEU A 84 -11.08 21.12 0.25
C LEU A 84 -11.05 19.61 0.57
N ARG A 85 -12.24 19.03 0.75
CA ARG A 85 -12.43 17.62 1.10
C ARG A 85 -11.57 16.67 0.27
N ASP A 86 -11.64 16.76 -1.05
CA ASP A 86 -10.99 15.81 -1.96
C ASP A 86 -9.47 15.84 -1.84
N GLN A 87 -8.89 17.02 -1.57
CA GLN A 87 -7.44 17.19 -1.39
C GLN A 87 -6.96 16.53 -0.10
N TRP A 88 -7.68 16.70 1.01
CA TRP A 88 -7.31 16.06 2.28
C TRP A 88 -7.39 14.53 2.22
N TYR A 89 -8.39 13.99 1.52
CA TYR A 89 -8.48 12.54 1.31
C TYR A 89 -7.42 12.02 0.35
N ALA A 90 -7.06 12.77 -0.70
CA ALA A 90 -5.97 12.42 -1.59
C ALA A 90 -4.62 12.39 -0.85
N LEU A 91 -4.34 13.40 -0.02
CA LEU A 91 -3.14 13.45 0.82
C LEU A 91 -3.08 12.30 1.82
N ALA A 92 -4.20 11.97 2.46
CA ALA A 92 -4.27 10.83 3.37
C ALA A 92 -4.03 9.47 2.68
N GLY A 93 -4.35 9.37 1.39
CA GLY A 93 -4.11 8.16 0.59
C GLY A 93 -2.74 8.11 -0.10
N ALA A 94 -2.03 9.24 -0.20
CA ALA A 94 -0.72 9.35 -0.84
C ALA A 94 0.47 9.17 0.13
N MET A 95 0.19 8.91 1.42
CA MET A 95 1.21 8.64 2.44
C MET A 95 1.77 7.22 2.35
#